data_AF-A0A2S7KAG6-F1
#
_entry.id   AF-A0A2S7KAG6-F1
#
_cell.length_a   1.000
_cell.length_b   1.000
_cell.length_c   1.000
_cell.angle_alpha   90.00
_cell.angle_beta   90.00
_cell.angle_gamma   90.00
#
_symmetry.space_group_name_H-M   'P 1'
#
loop_
_entity.id
_entity.type
_entity.pdbx_description
1 polymer ?
#
loop_
_entity_poly.entity_id
_entity_poly.type
_entity_poly.pdbx_seq_one_letter_code
_entity_poly.pdbx_strand_id
1 'polypeptide(L)'
;MQLPAKDRSQETLDQVRVNIAFENMVVAVIAGAGAGGVMTFLVRLAGGVLQDFSFSVLLSAFLETLMTAFLIFLTGFISCVALGAPLFRLLEKRKQRSLWPYLAAALAIAVVVMLAASRGLPGPEDLHLETATAIFAPAVIIALIFSRQMRPHWRAAERAEEEPEAAGSNIIRLN
;
A
#
# COMPACT_ATOMS: atom_id res chain seq x y z
N MET A 1 35.25 -10.94 -14.60
CA MET A 1 34.42 -10.03 -15.42
C MET A 1 34.16 -8.78 -14.60
N GLN A 2 34.84 -7.67 -14.91
CA GLN A 2 34.55 -6.38 -14.28
C GLN A 2 33.39 -5.74 -15.04
N LEU A 3 32.22 -5.60 -14.39
CA LEU A 3 31.12 -4.82 -14.95
C LEU A 3 31.60 -3.37 -15.12
N PRO A 4 31.31 -2.73 -16.27
CA PRO A 4 31.72 -1.35 -16.53
C PRO A 4 31.17 -0.43 -15.45
N ALA A 5 31.94 0.58 -15.04
CA ALA A 5 31.62 1.44 -13.89
C ALA A 5 30.24 2.13 -13.97
N LYS A 6 29.70 2.31 -15.18
CA LYS A 6 28.38 2.88 -15.44
C LYS A 6 27.22 1.96 -15.02
N ASP A 7 27.40 0.64 -15.04
CA ASP A 7 26.35 -0.31 -14.62
C ASP A 7 26.19 -0.32 -13.10
N ARG A 8 27.27 -0.16 -12.34
CA ARG A 8 27.22 -0.19 -10.86
C ARG A 8 26.53 1.03 -10.28
N SER A 9 26.67 2.20 -10.89
CA SER A 9 26.00 3.41 -10.40
C SER A 9 24.49 3.34 -10.62
N GLN A 10 24.04 2.79 -11.75
CA GLN A 10 22.62 2.57 -12.01
C GLN A 10 22.02 1.54 -11.06
N GLU A 11 22.71 0.42 -10.82
CA GLU A 11 22.27 -0.60 -9.88
C GLU A 11 22.11 -0.05 -8.45
N THR A 12 23.06 0.80 -8.02
CA THR A 12 22.99 1.45 -6.70
C THR A 12 21.79 2.39 -6.61
N LEU A 13 21.51 3.18 -7.65
CA LEU A 13 20.35 4.07 -7.68
C LEU A 13 19.02 3.30 -7.66
N ASP A 14 18.94 2.18 -8.36
CA ASP A 14 17.77 1.30 -8.36
C ASP A 14 17.51 0.70 -6.97
N GLN A 15 18.57 0.26 -6.28
CA GLN A 15 18.46 -0.23 -4.90
C GLN A 15 17.94 0.84 -3.95
N VAL A 16 18.45 2.08 -4.06
CA VAL A 16 17.99 3.21 -3.24
C VAL A 16 16.52 3.53 -3.52
N ARG A 17 16.09 3.57 -4.79
CA ARG A 17 14.69 3.82 -5.15
C ARG A 17 13.75 2.76 -4.57
N VAL A 18 14.14 1.50 -4.63
CA VAL A 18 13.35 0.40 -4.06
C VAL A 18 13.26 0.53 -2.55
N ASN A 19 14.35 0.89 -1.86
CA ASN A 19 14.33 1.07 -0.41
C ASN A 19 13.41 2.23 0.01
N ILE A 20 13.48 3.37 -0.69
CA ILE A 20 12.57 4.51 -0.47
C ILE A 20 11.12 4.10 -0.71
N ALA A 21 10.84 3.37 -1.79
CA ALA A 21 9.50 2.89 -2.07
C ALA A 21 9.01 1.93 -0.98
N PHE A 22 9.86 1.04 -0.48
CA PHE A 22 9.54 0.14 0.61
C PHE A 22 9.25 0.88 1.92
N GLU A 23 10.04 1.88 2.28
CA GLU A 23 9.79 2.73 3.46
C GLU A 23 8.41 3.41 3.36
N ASN A 24 8.09 4.03 2.22
CA ASN A 24 6.78 4.64 1.98
C ASN A 24 5.64 3.60 2.01
N MET A 25 5.87 2.37 1.53
CA MET A 25 4.89 1.29 1.67
C MET A 25 4.62 0.94 3.12
N VAL A 26 5.67 0.80 3.96
CA VAL A 26 5.52 0.50 5.39
C VAL A 26 4.77 1.62 6.11
N VAL A 27 5.09 2.88 5.81
CA VAL A 27 4.36 4.03 6.37
C VAL A 27 2.88 4.01 5.95
N ALA A 28 2.60 3.71 4.68
CA ALA A 28 1.23 3.57 4.20
C ALA A 28 0.47 2.43 4.90
N VAL A 29 1.13 1.28 5.12
CA VAL A 29 0.58 0.14 5.88
C VAL A 29 0.26 0.52 7.32
N ILE A 30 1.16 1.21 8.02
CA ILE A 30 0.93 1.68 9.40
C ILE A 30 -0.28 2.63 9.44
N ALA A 31 -0.35 3.58 8.50
CA ALA A 31 -1.46 4.52 8.41
C ALA A 31 -2.79 3.80 8.09
N GLY A 32 -2.77 2.81 7.19
CA GLY A 32 -3.92 1.99 6.87
C GLY A 32 -4.40 1.12 8.04
N ALA A 33 -3.47 0.51 8.79
CA ALA A 33 -3.75 -0.24 10.00
C ALA A 33 -4.38 0.65 11.08
N GLY A 34 -3.83 1.86 11.27
CA GLY A 34 -4.41 2.86 12.18
C GLY A 34 -5.82 3.27 11.75
N ALA A 35 -6.03 3.58 10.47
CA ALA A 35 -7.34 3.96 9.94
C ALA A 35 -8.36 2.81 10.07
N GLY A 36 -7.96 1.57 9.77
CA GLY A 36 -8.78 0.36 9.94
C GLY A 36 -9.15 0.11 11.40
N GLY A 37 -8.19 0.27 12.31
CA GLY A 37 -8.43 0.21 13.75
C GLY A 37 -9.44 1.26 14.20
N VAL A 38 -9.26 2.54 13.82
CA VAL A 38 -10.19 3.62 14.17
C VAL A 38 -11.60 3.34 13.61
N MET A 39 -11.72 2.88 12.36
CA MET A 39 -13.02 2.51 11.79
C MET A 39 -13.69 1.38 12.58
N THR A 40 -12.93 0.34 12.93
CA THR A 40 -13.43 -0.79 13.74
C THR A 40 -13.90 -0.31 15.11
N PHE A 41 -13.10 0.54 15.77
CA PHE A 41 -13.46 1.13 17.06
C PHE A 41 -14.76 1.92 16.99
N LEU A 42 -14.91 2.78 15.99
CA LEU A 42 -16.11 3.61 15.82
C LEU A 42 -17.36 2.77 15.57
N VAL A 43 -17.26 1.71 14.74
CA VAL A 43 -18.37 0.79 14.49
C VAL A 43 -18.77 0.06 15.77
N ARG A 44 -17.80 -0.49 16.51
CA ARG A 44 -18.06 -1.19 17.78
C ARG A 44 -18.62 -0.27 18.85
N LEU A 45 -18.09 0.95 18.94
CA LEU A 45 -18.57 1.96 19.89
C LEU A 45 -20.00 2.38 19.57
N ALA A 46 -20.31 2.61 18.29
CA ALA A 46 -21.66 2.94 17.85
C ALA A 46 -22.66 1.83 18.19
N GLY A 47 -22.31 0.56 17.93
CA GLY A 47 -23.13 -0.59 18.33
C GLY A 47 -23.32 -0.68 19.85
N GLY A 48 -22.25 -0.47 20.62
CA GLY A 48 -22.27 -0.50 22.07
C GLY A 48 -23.09 0.60 22.73
N VAL A 49 -23.12 1.81 22.15
CA VAL A 49 -23.96 2.92 22.63
C VAL A 49 -25.45 2.62 22.45
N LEU A 50 -25.83 1.85 21.43
CA LEU A 50 -27.23 1.49 21.16
C LEU A 50 -27.75 0.35 22.04
N GLN A 51 -26.89 -0.43 22.69
CA GLN A 51 -27.24 -1.68 23.40
C GLN A 51 -26.90 -1.66 24.91
N ASP A 52 -26.80 -0.47 25.51
CA ASP A 52 -26.32 -0.18 26.87
C ASP A 52 -24.80 -0.06 27.00
N PHE A 53 -24.34 1.19 27.10
CA PHE A 53 -22.94 1.53 27.25
C PHE A 53 -22.39 1.08 28.61
N SER A 54 -21.31 0.29 28.59
CA SER A 54 -20.59 -0.13 29.81
C SER A 54 -19.08 -0.06 29.61
N PHE A 55 -18.33 0.02 30.71
CA PHE A 55 -16.86 -0.03 30.66
C PHE A 55 -16.35 -1.33 30.03
N SER A 56 -17.07 -2.44 30.21
CA SER A 56 -16.71 -3.72 29.59
C SER A 56 -16.82 -3.66 28.06
N VAL A 57 -17.84 -2.98 27.52
CA VAL A 57 -18.00 -2.77 26.07
C VAL A 57 -16.90 -1.87 25.51
N LEU A 58 -16.52 -0.82 26.25
CA LEU A 58 -15.41 0.04 25.86
C LEU A 58 -14.08 -0.71 25.80
N LEU A 59 -13.80 -1.53 26.83
CA LEU A 59 -12.58 -2.32 26.92
C LEU A 59 -12.52 -3.39 25.81
N SER A 60 -13.63 -4.08 25.54
CA SER A 60 -13.68 -5.08 24.46
C SER A 60 -13.50 -4.42 23.10
N ALA A 61 -14.16 -3.29 22.83
CA ALA A 61 -13.98 -2.53 21.59
C ALA A 61 -12.54 -2.08 21.39
N PHE A 62 -11.86 -1.65 22.46
CA PHE A 62 -10.44 -1.27 22.41
C PHE A 62 -9.52 -2.46 22.10
N LEU A 63 -9.71 -3.60 22.76
CA LEU A 63 -8.92 -4.81 22.51
C LEU A 63 -9.12 -5.35 21.09
N GLU A 64 -10.37 -5.40 20.62
CA GLU A 64 -10.67 -5.79 19.23
C GLU A 64 -10.06 -4.82 18.21
N THR A 65 -10.07 -3.53 18.51
CA THR A 65 -9.42 -2.50 17.67
C THR A 65 -7.92 -2.75 17.57
N LEU A 66 -7.26 -3.02 18.70
CA LEU A 66 -5.82 -3.29 18.73
C LEU A 66 -5.48 -4.56 17.95
N MET A 67 -6.25 -5.63 18.14
CA MET A 67 -6.09 -6.88 17.41
C MET A 67 -6.30 -6.68 15.91
N THR A 68 -7.34 -5.95 15.52
CA THR A 68 -7.66 -5.69 14.11
C THR A 68 -6.57 -4.85 13.44
N ALA A 69 -6.12 -3.78 14.09
CA ALA A 69 -5.01 -2.96 13.60
C ALA A 69 -3.73 -3.78 13.45
N PHE A 70 -3.43 -4.65 14.42
CA PHE A 70 -2.27 -5.55 14.37
C PHE A 70 -2.36 -6.53 13.20
N LEU A 71 -3.52 -7.15 12.96
CA LEU A 71 -3.74 -8.05 11.83
C LEU A 71 -3.61 -7.33 10.49
N ILE A 72 -4.22 -6.14 10.34
CA ILE A 72 -4.09 -5.32 9.12
C ILE A 72 -2.61 -4.96 8.88
N PHE A 73 -1.90 -4.55 9.93
CA PHE A 73 -0.47 -4.25 9.84
C PHE A 73 0.33 -5.47 9.39
N LEU A 74 0.14 -6.63 10.03
CA LEU A 74 0.89 -7.85 9.72
C LEU A 74 0.64 -8.31 8.27
N THR A 75 -0.63 -8.38 7.87
CA THR A 75 -1.02 -8.76 6.51
C THR A 75 -0.49 -7.77 5.47
N GLY A 76 -0.62 -6.46 5.75
CA GLY A 76 -0.10 -5.41 4.87
C GLY A 76 1.43 -5.48 4.75
N PHE A 77 2.13 -5.66 5.86
CA PHE A 77 3.59 -5.76 5.88
C PHE A 77 4.12 -6.97 5.11
N ILE A 78 3.56 -8.16 5.37
CA ILE A 78 3.91 -9.39 4.63
C ILE A 78 3.67 -9.19 3.14
N SER A 79 2.53 -8.59 2.78
CA SER A 79 2.19 -8.33 1.38
C SER A 79 3.12 -7.32 0.72
N CYS A 80 3.57 -6.29 1.42
CA CYS A 80 4.55 -5.34 0.92
C CYS A 80 5.90 -6.02 0.62
N VAL A 81 6.35 -6.91 1.50
CA VAL A 81 7.61 -7.67 1.29
C VAL A 81 7.47 -8.66 0.14
N ALA A 82 6.37 -9.45 0.12
CA ALA A 82 6.19 -10.54 -0.82
C ALA A 82 5.79 -10.08 -2.23
N LEU A 83 4.95 -9.03 -2.33
CA LEU A 83 4.36 -8.58 -3.58
C LEU A 83 4.68 -7.12 -3.89
N GLY A 84 4.62 -6.23 -2.88
CA GLY A 84 4.82 -4.79 -3.07
C GLY A 84 6.16 -4.43 -3.71
N ALA A 85 7.27 -4.84 -3.08
CA ALA A 85 8.61 -4.52 -3.59
C ALA A 85 8.91 -5.17 -4.96
N PRO A 86 8.59 -6.45 -5.22
CA PRO A 86 8.72 -7.03 -6.56
C PRO A 86 7.86 -6.33 -7.62
N LEU A 87 6.61 -5.99 -7.28
CA LEU A 87 5.71 -5.26 -8.17
C LEU A 87 6.24 -3.86 -8.49
N PHE A 88 6.74 -3.13 -7.50
CA PHE A 88 7.35 -1.82 -7.71
C PHE A 88 8.54 -1.90 -8.67
N ARG A 89 9.45 -2.87 -8.45
CA ARG A 89 10.59 -3.09 -9.36
C ARG A 89 10.14 -3.38 -10.79
N LEU A 90 9.11 -4.21 -10.96
CA LEU A 90 8.58 -4.55 -12.27
C LEU A 90 7.95 -3.34 -12.97
N LEU A 91 7.18 -2.53 -12.24
CA LEU A 91 6.51 -1.34 -12.77
C LEU A 91 7.48 -0.21 -13.08
N GLU A 92 8.50 -0.02 -12.26
CA GLU A 92 9.54 0.99 -12.50
C GLU A 92 10.33 0.66 -13.78
N LYS A 93 10.64 -0.61 -14.04
CA LYS A 93 11.22 -1.06 -15.33
C LYS A 93 10.33 -0.76 -16.52
N ARG A 94 9.01 -0.79 -16.33
CA ARG A 94 8.01 -0.45 -17.37
C ARG A 94 7.64 1.04 -17.37
N LYS A 95 8.27 1.86 -16.51
CA LYS A 95 7.94 3.28 -16.27
C LYS A 95 6.45 3.52 -15.95
N GLN A 96 5.76 2.52 -15.41
CA GLN A 96 4.33 2.59 -15.12
C GLN A 96 4.10 3.18 -13.72
N ARG A 97 4.18 4.51 -13.63
CA ARG A 97 4.11 5.29 -12.38
C ARG A 97 2.70 5.78 -12.08
N SER A 98 1.77 4.85 -11.85
CA SER A 98 0.35 5.16 -11.57
C SER A 98 -0.18 4.45 -10.34
N LEU A 99 -1.28 4.94 -9.76
CA LEU A 99 -1.95 4.33 -8.60
C LEU A 99 -2.53 2.94 -8.91
N TRP A 100 -3.06 2.75 -10.11
CA TRP A 100 -3.91 1.61 -10.46
C TRP A 100 -3.29 0.22 -10.20
N PRO A 101 -2.03 -0.05 -10.55
CA PRO A 101 -1.42 -1.35 -10.27
C PRO A 101 -1.32 -1.66 -8.77
N TYR A 102 -1.00 -0.65 -7.95
CA TYR A 102 -0.89 -0.81 -6.50
C TYR A 102 -2.26 -0.99 -5.86
N LEU A 103 -3.27 -0.25 -6.34
CA LEU A 103 -4.64 -0.43 -5.90
C LEU A 103 -5.16 -1.83 -6.26
N ALA A 104 -4.93 -2.29 -7.50
CA ALA A 104 -5.32 -3.63 -7.93
C ALA A 104 -4.64 -4.72 -7.09
N ALA A 105 -3.35 -4.58 -6.79
CA ALA A 105 -2.64 -5.51 -5.93
C ALA A 105 -3.19 -5.52 -4.50
N ALA A 106 -3.43 -4.34 -3.91
CA ALA A 106 -4.00 -4.21 -2.57
C ALA A 106 -5.41 -4.83 -2.49
N LEU A 107 -6.25 -4.61 -3.50
CA LEU A 107 -7.58 -5.23 -3.58
C LEU A 107 -7.50 -6.74 -3.79
N ALA A 108 -6.57 -7.24 -4.60
CA ALA A 108 -6.37 -8.67 -4.76
C ALA A 108 -5.96 -9.35 -3.44
N ILE A 109 -5.08 -8.72 -2.67
CA ILE A 109 -4.72 -9.18 -1.32
C ILE A 109 -5.94 -9.16 -0.41
N ALA A 110 -6.73 -8.09 -0.43
CA ALA A 110 -7.96 -7.98 0.36
C ALA A 110 -8.95 -9.11 0.05
N VAL A 111 -9.11 -9.47 -1.24
CA VAL A 111 -9.92 -10.63 -1.65
C VAL A 111 -9.35 -11.94 -1.11
N VAL A 112 -8.03 -12.15 -1.18
CA VAL A 112 -7.40 -13.36 -0.63
C VAL A 112 -7.60 -13.46 0.89
N VAL A 113 -7.46 -12.34 1.60
CA VAL A 113 -7.69 -12.27 3.05
C VAL A 113 -9.14 -12.59 3.39
N MET A 114 -10.08 -12.03 2.63
CA MET A 114 -11.50 -12.33 2.79
C MET A 114 -11.78 -13.82 2.59
N LEU A 115 -11.29 -14.43 1.50
CA LEU A 115 -11.46 -15.85 1.21
C LEU A 115 -10.84 -16.76 2.28
N ALA A 116 -9.68 -16.37 2.81
CA ALA A 116 -9.02 -17.09 3.89
C ALA A 116 -9.81 -16.99 5.20
N ALA A 117 -10.37 -15.81 5.51
CA ALA A 117 -11.18 -15.58 6.70
C ALA A 117 -12.53 -16.32 6.65
N SER A 118 -13.17 -16.40 5.47
CA SER A 118 -14.45 -17.08 5.28
C SER A 118 -14.35 -18.61 5.18
N ARG A 119 -13.14 -19.20 5.22
CA ARG A 119 -12.90 -20.65 5.01
C ARG A 119 -13.56 -21.20 3.73
N GLY A 120 -13.73 -20.37 2.69
CA GLY A 120 -14.48 -20.71 1.48
C GLY A 120 -14.90 -19.49 0.67
N LEU A 121 -15.66 -19.70 -0.42
CA LEU A 121 -16.28 -18.61 -1.16
C LEU A 121 -17.38 -17.98 -0.29
N PRO A 122 -17.29 -16.68 0.06
CA PRO A 122 -18.32 -16.05 0.86
C PRO A 122 -19.65 -16.08 0.10
N GLY A 123 -20.69 -16.55 0.77
CA GLY A 123 -22.05 -16.40 0.27
C GLY A 123 -22.46 -14.93 0.29
N PRO A 124 -23.53 -14.54 -0.42
CA PRO A 124 -24.09 -13.19 -0.35
C PRO A 124 -24.53 -12.82 1.08
N GLU A 125 -24.73 -13.81 1.95
CA GLU A 125 -25.13 -13.65 3.36
C GLU A 125 -23.94 -13.32 4.27
N ASP A 126 -22.72 -13.72 3.89
CA ASP A 126 -21.48 -13.48 4.65
C ASP A 126 -20.87 -12.10 4.36
N LEU A 127 -21.38 -11.42 3.32
CA LEU A 127 -20.91 -10.14 2.83
C LEU A 127 -21.58 -9.00 3.59
N HIS A 128 -21.41 -8.99 4.91
CA HIS A 128 -21.82 -7.86 5.72
C HIS A 128 -21.00 -6.62 5.36
N LEU A 129 -21.68 -5.47 5.29
CA LEU A 129 -21.04 -4.18 4.98
C LEU A 129 -19.86 -3.89 5.94
N GLU A 130 -19.99 -4.27 7.21
CA GLU A 130 -18.94 -4.13 8.23
C GLU A 130 -17.69 -4.93 7.88
N THR A 131 -17.84 -6.20 7.51
CA THR A 131 -16.72 -7.07 7.12
C THR A 131 -16.05 -6.58 5.83
N ALA A 132 -16.86 -6.21 4.83
CA ALA A 132 -16.34 -5.66 3.58
C ALA A 132 -15.57 -4.36 3.82
N THR A 133 -16.13 -3.42 4.59
CA THR A 133 -15.45 -2.16 4.90
C THR A 133 -14.18 -2.36 5.73
N ALA A 134 -14.21 -3.24 6.74
CA ALA A 134 -13.03 -3.56 7.55
C ALA A 134 -11.87 -4.16 6.74
N ILE A 135 -12.17 -4.93 5.68
CA ILE A 135 -11.16 -5.56 4.84
C ILE A 135 -10.70 -4.64 3.71
N PHE A 136 -11.64 -4.06 2.95
CA PHE A 136 -11.32 -3.31 1.74
C PHE A 136 -10.91 -1.87 2.01
N ALA A 137 -11.48 -1.19 3.02
CA ALA A 137 -11.15 0.22 3.27
C ALA A 137 -9.68 0.42 3.63
N PRO A 138 -9.05 -0.38 4.53
CA PRO A 138 -7.62 -0.27 4.78
C PRO A 138 -6.78 -0.49 3.52
N ALA A 139 -7.11 -1.49 2.68
CA ALA A 139 -6.39 -1.75 1.44
C ALA A 139 -6.42 -0.54 0.47
N VAL A 140 -7.59 0.09 0.32
CA VAL A 140 -7.75 1.31 -0.50
C VAL A 140 -6.96 2.47 0.11
N ILE A 141 -7.05 2.69 1.41
CA ILE A 141 -6.33 3.75 2.12
C ILE A 141 -4.82 3.60 1.95
N ILE A 142 -4.29 2.38 2.13
CA ILE A 142 -2.86 2.07 1.95
C ILE A 142 -2.42 2.43 0.53
N ALA A 143 -3.16 1.99 -0.49
CA ALA A 143 -2.82 2.27 -1.88
C ALA A 143 -2.82 3.78 -2.19
N LEU A 144 -3.83 4.52 -1.68
CA LEU A 144 -3.93 5.96 -1.86
C LEU A 144 -2.81 6.72 -1.17
N ILE A 145 -2.49 6.38 0.09
CA ILE A 145 -1.40 7.03 0.85
C ILE A 145 -0.07 6.76 0.17
N PHE A 146 0.20 5.51 -0.20
CA PHE A 146 1.43 5.13 -0.89
C PHE A 146 1.58 5.90 -2.21
N SER A 147 0.54 5.93 -3.05
CA SER A 147 0.59 6.65 -4.32
C SER A 147 0.80 8.16 -4.12
N ARG A 148 0.18 8.74 -3.09
CA ARG A 148 0.36 10.15 -2.76
C ARG A 148 1.80 10.45 -2.34
N GLN A 149 2.40 9.59 -1.52
CA GLN A 149 3.79 9.72 -1.07
C GLN A 149 4.80 9.50 -2.22
N MET A 150 4.51 8.58 -3.14
CA MET A 150 5.40 8.31 -4.27
C MET A 150 5.31 9.31 -5.42
N ARG A 151 4.21 10.04 -5.56
CA ARG A 151 4.03 11.04 -6.62
C ARG A 151 5.17 12.05 -6.78
N PRO A 152 5.73 12.67 -5.71
CA PRO A 152 6.90 13.54 -5.85
C PRO A 152 8.13 12.80 -6.40
N HIS A 153 8.38 11.57 -5.95
CA HIS A 153 9.51 10.76 -6.42
C HIS A 153 9.35 10.36 -7.89
N TRP A 154 8.14 10.00 -8.31
CA TRP A 154 7.83 9.71 -9.71
C TRP A 154 8.05 10.92 -10.62
N ARG A 155 7.59 12.10 -10.21
CA ARG A 155 7.81 13.35 -10.96
C ARG A 155 9.28 13.73 -11.04
N ALA A 156 10.05 13.52 -9.95
CA ALA A 156 11.48 13.78 -9.96
C ALA A 156 12.21 12.81 -10.91
N ALA A 157 11.82 11.54 -10.92
CA ALA A 157 12.37 10.55 -11.83
C ALA A 157 12.02 10.85 -13.30
N GLU A 158 10.80 11.31 -13.59
CA GLU A 158 10.39 11.76 -14.93
C GLU A 158 11.27 12.92 -15.42
N ARG A 159 11.46 13.97 -14.61
CA ARG A 159 12.33 15.11 -14.98
C ARG A 159 13.78 14.72 -15.24
N ALA A 160 14.33 13.84 -14.41
CA ALA A 160 15.70 13.36 -14.57
C ALA A 160 15.90 12.54 -15.86
N GLU A 161 14.84 11.92 -16.38
CA GLU A 161 14.87 11.20 -17.65
C GLU A 161 14.74 12.14 -18.87
N GLU A 162 14.10 13.30 -18.72
CA GLU A 162 13.91 14.30 -19.80
C GLU A 162 15.16 15.18 -20.05
N GLU A 163 15.94 15.51 -19.02
CA GLU A 163 17.15 16.34 -19.12
C GLU A 163 18.21 15.87 -20.16
N PRO A 164 18.58 14.57 -20.23
CA PRO A 164 19.55 14.10 -21.22
C PRO A 164 19.04 14.13 -22.67
N GLU A 165 17.72 13.98 -22.89
CA GLU A 165 17.12 14.06 -24.23
C GLU A 165 17.11 15.49 -24.77
N ALA A 166 16.83 16.48 -23.89
CA ALA A 166 16.88 17.90 -24.25
C ALA A 166 18.31 18.38 -24.60
N ALA A 167 19.31 17.88 -23.87
CA ALA A 167 20.72 18.19 -24.16
C ALA A 167 21.20 17.60 -25.50
N GLY A 168 20.76 16.37 -25.84
CA GLY A 168 21.07 15.75 -27.14
C GLY A 168 20.35 16.42 -28.32
N SER A 169 19.10 16.83 -28.16
CA SER A 169 18.32 17.51 -29.20
C SER A 169 18.85 18.90 -29.56
N ASN A 170 19.42 19.64 -28.60
CA ASN A 170 19.98 20.97 -28.88
C ASN A 170 21.29 20.92 -29.67
N ILE A 171 22.06 19.84 -29.57
CA ILE A 171 23.31 19.66 -30.33
C ILE A 171 23.01 19.41 -31.83
N ILE A 172 21.87 18.76 -32.15
CA ILE A 172 21.50 18.45 -33.53
C ILE A 172 20.94 19.66 -34.28
N ARG A 173 20.38 20.66 -33.59
CA ARG A 173 19.82 21.88 -34.22
C ARG A 173 20.84 22.98 -34.50
N LEU A 174 22.09 22.81 -34.05
CA LEU A 174 23.16 23.80 -34.21
C LEU A 174 24.11 23.49 -35.39
N ASN A 175 23.85 22.42 -36.15
CA ASN A 175 24.53 22.08 -37.40
C ASN A 175 23.56 22.17 -38.58
#